data_AF-A0A959V0I2-F1
#
_entry.id   AF-A0A959V0I2-F1
#
_cell.length_a   1.000
_cell.length_b   1.000
_cell.length_c   1.000
_cell.angle_alpha   90.00
_cell.angle_beta   90.00
_cell.angle_gamma   90.00
#
_symmetry.space_group_name_H-M   'P 1'
#
loop_
_entity.id
_entity.type
_entity.pdbx_description
1 polymer ?
#
loop_
_entity_poly.entity_id
_entity_poly.type
_entity_poly.pdbx_seq_one_letter_code
_entity_poly.pdbx_strand_id
1 'polypeptide(L)'
;HYFDGRDYGNAQLYYDSTSTVMAEEHPRFEEVLTRAEVLGELVEQLAIIELEDSLQAMASMDENEREKLIRERIRERERAEEEKARLETAAREALEQGVGSGGGKPTGGGGGGGAWYFSNPQAMDRGISEFRKRWGRRELEDDWRRRDKSGTAAADLADMETEEAAEELAQTKEGEPEWKDPQFYLKDLPMDDAAISASNAKVCEALYISGMIYKEKLKDTDNAVESFEVLNNRFDDCRYTPESYYQLYRIYLDKERSQGFIDFGGGGSAMYANVILDRWPDSEFARLVQNPDLLGADSLKHQQEVTAYEEVYGRFRMRAYTSVITSCNNVIAQQPGNHLLPKYYMLKAMAVGGTRQESAFREALQEVKSKFPGTDEEKAATELLAALDGRGGAEQRPPGKGEDESPYMTDSGNHYVVLIVPNADGPVNVVKNKIADFARAYFPGMTLDIQSSFLDKDHQVVLMSLFDTKVKAMEFYDLFLSDKSKLTGINDKGYAVFAISPDNYSTLYKSKDVEGYTAFFTTNYLQGQ
;
A
#
# COMPACT_ATOMS: atom_id res chain seq x y z
N HIS A 1 -3.90 -20.98 -9.81
CA HIS A 1 -5.06 -21.87 -10.05
C HIS A 1 -6.36 -21.08 -10.19
N TYR A 2 -7.00 -20.60 -9.12
CA TYR A 2 -8.28 -19.85 -9.24
C TYR A 2 -8.14 -18.58 -10.10
N PHE A 3 -7.06 -17.83 -9.91
CA PHE A 3 -6.75 -16.65 -10.73
C PHE A 3 -6.59 -16.98 -12.22
N ASP A 4 -5.86 -18.05 -12.55
CA ASP A 4 -5.65 -18.49 -13.93
C ASP A 4 -6.96 -19.03 -14.55
N GLY A 5 -7.83 -19.60 -13.72
CA GLY A 5 -9.18 -20.03 -14.08
C GLY A 5 -10.21 -18.90 -14.11
N ARG A 6 -9.79 -17.63 -13.91
CA ARG A 6 -10.64 -16.43 -13.85
C ARG A 6 -11.75 -16.49 -12.78
N ASP A 7 -11.58 -17.36 -11.79
CA ASP A 7 -12.44 -17.41 -10.60
C ASP A 7 -11.92 -16.39 -9.58
N TYR A 8 -12.25 -15.13 -9.83
CA TYR A 8 -11.68 -14.00 -9.11
C TYR A 8 -12.18 -13.87 -7.67
N GLY A 9 -13.41 -14.29 -7.38
CA GLY A 9 -13.97 -14.32 -6.03
C GLY A 9 -13.17 -15.25 -5.12
N ASN A 10 -12.96 -16.50 -5.56
CA ASN A 10 -12.13 -17.43 -4.80
C ASN A 10 -10.66 -17.01 -4.78
N ALA A 11 -10.13 -16.50 -5.90
CA ALA A 11 -8.76 -16.01 -5.96
C ALA A 11 -8.52 -14.90 -4.92
N GLN A 12 -9.44 -13.95 -4.77
CA GLN A 12 -9.34 -12.84 -3.80
C GLN A 12 -9.14 -13.38 -2.38
N LEU A 13 -9.97 -14.32 -1.94
CA LEU A 13 -9.88 -14.89 -0.59
C LEU A 13 -8.50 -15.49 -0.29
N TYR A 14 -7.93 -16.20 -1.26
CA TYR A 14 -6.60 -16.79 -1.11
C TYR A 14 -5.49 -15.75 -1.16
N TYR A 15 -5.56 -14.76 -2.06
CA TYR A 15 -4.55 -13.70 -2.13
C TYR A 15 -4.56 -12.82 -0.88
N ASP A 16 -5.73 -12.49 -0.37
CA ASP A 16 -5.92 -11.70 0.86
C ASP A 16 -5.41 -12.44 2.11
N SER A 17 -5.75 -13.73 2.24
CA SER A 17 -5.20 -14.56 3.33
C SER A 17 -3.68 -14.75 3.21
N THR A 18 -3.17 -14.79 1.97
CA THR A 18 -1.73 -14.96 1.74
C THR A 18 -0.97 -13.66 2.00
N SER A 19 -1.50 -12.50 1.61
CA SER A 19 -0.83 -11.20 1.81
C SER A 19 -0.65 -10.88 3.30
N THR A 20 -1.59 -11.30 4.15
CA THR A 20 -1.54 -11.07 5.61
C THR A 20 -0.52 -11.97 6.34
N VAL A 21 -0.19 -13.14 5.80
CA VAL A 21 0.66 -14.15 6.46
C VAL A 21 2.04 -14.27 5.79
N MET A 22 2.18 -13.83 4.54
CA MET A 22 3.42 -13.92 3.78
C MET A 22 4.47 -12.95 4.34
N ALA A 23 5.69 -13.45 4.51
CA ALA A 23 6.82 -12.62 4.91
C ALA A 23 7.18 -11.61 3.81
N GLU A 24 7.46 -10.36 4.20
CA GLU A 24 7.80 -9.27 3.27
C GLU A 24 9.04 -9.57 2.42
N GLU A 25 9.98 -10.39 2.92
CA GLU A 25 11.18 -10.78 2.18
C GLU A 25 10.91 -11.83 1.10
N HIS A 26 9.68 -12.35 1.00
CA HIS A 26 9.32 -13.31 -0.02
C HIS A 26 9.39 -12.67 -1.41
N PRO A 27 10.07 -13.26 -2.41
CA PRO A 27 10.26 -12.65 -3.73
C PRO A 27 8.97 -12.28 -4.49
N ARG A 28 7.82 -12.82 -4.08
CA ARG A 28 6.50 -12.58 -4.66
C ARG A 28 5.58 -11.71 -3.79
N PHE A 29 6.10 -11.12 -2.71
CA PHE A 29 5.29 -10.35 -1.76
C PHE A 29 4.51 -9.21 -2.46
N GLU A 30 5.22 -8.35 -3.20
CA GLU A 30 4.63 -7.25 -3.97
C GLU A 30 3.58 -7.72 -5.00
N GLU A 31 3.86 -8.84 -5.69
CA GLU A 31 2.92 -9.44 -6.65
C GLU A 31 1.64 -9.90 -5.95
N VAL A 32 1.76 -10.54 -4.78
CA VAL A 32 0.64 -11.06 -3.99
C VAL A 32 -0.18 -9.91 -3.41
N LEU A 33 0.48 -8.89 -2.86
CA LEU A 33 -0.17 -7.70 -2.30
C LEU A 33 -0.97 -6.97 -3.39
N THR A 34 -0.32 -6.64 -4.51
CA THR A 34 -0.98 -5.97 -5.64
C THR A 34 -2.17 -6.79 -6.15
N ARG A 35 -2.04 -8.12 -6.27
CA ARG A 35 -3.16 -8.97 -6.68
C ARG A 35 -4.29 -8.99 -5.66
N ALA A 36 -3.98 -9.02 -4.36
CA ALA A 36 -5.00 -8.96 -3.32
C ALA A 36 -5.80 -7.66 -3.41
N GLU A 37 -5.13 -6.52 -3.59
CA GLU A 37 -5.77 -5.20 -3.76
C GLU A 37 -6.66 -5.17 -5.01
N VAL A 38 -6.13 -5.52 -6.17
CA VAL A 38 -6.86 -5.50 -7.45
C VAL A 38 -8.10 -6.41 -7.40
N LEU A 39 -7.96 -7.60 -6.83
CA LEU A 39 -9.07 -8.55 -6.71
C LEU A 39 -10.07 -8.10 -5.65
N GLY A 40 -9.61 -7.47 -4.56
CA GLY A 40 -10.47 -6.87 -3.55
C GLY A 40 -11.36 -5.79 -4.15
N GLU A 41 -10.78 -4.85 -4.89
CA GLU A 41 -11.55 -3.83 -5.62
C GLU A 41 -12.57 -4.44 -6.58
N LEU A 42 -12.20 -5.49 -7.33
CA LEU A 42 -13.13 -6.16 -8.24
C LEU A 42 -14.30 -6.82 -7.49
N VAL A 43 -14.00 -7.58 -6.44
CA VAL A 43 -15.01 -8.30 -5.65
C VAL A 43 -15.95 -7.31 -4.97
N GLU A 44 -15.45 -6.16 -4.52
CA GLU A 44 -16.30 -5.08 -4.00
C GLU A 44 -17.33 -4.61 -5.04
N GLN A 45 -16.91 -4.35 -6.28
CA GLN A 45 -17.84 -3.94 -7.34
C GLN A 45 -18.85 -5.04 -7.68
N LEU A 46 -18.41 -6.30 -7.74
CA LEU A 46 -19.31 -7.43 -7.99
C LEU A 46 -20.33 -7.61 -6.85
N ALA A 47 -19.91 -7.40 -5.60
CA ALA A 47 -20.78 -7.45 -4.44
C ALA A 47 -21.83 -6.31 -4.46
N ILE A 48 -21.46 -5.11 -4.92
CA ILE A 48 -22.42 -4.02 -5.12
C ILE A 48 -23.50 -4.43 -6.14
N ILE A 49 -23.09 -5.01 -7.28
CA ILE A 49 -24.03 -5.47 -8.31
C ILE A 49 -24.97 -6.54 -7.75
N GLU A 50 -24.42 -7.58 -7.11
CA GLU A 50 -25.22 -8.67 -6.53
C GLU A 50 -26.19 -8.19 -5.44
N LEU A 51 -25.73 -7.27 -4.59
CA LEU A 51 -26.55 -6.68 -3.52
C LEU A 51 -27.71 -5.88 -4.11
N GLU A 52 -27.43 -4.94 -5.00
CA GLU A 52 -28.46 -4.09 -5.58
C GLU A 52 -29.44 -4.90 -6.43
N ASP A 53 -28.97 -5.93 -7.16
CA ASP A 53 -29.83 -6.86 -7.90
C ASP A 53 -30.76 -7.64 -6.96
N SER A 54 -30.24 -8.09 -5.83
CA SER A 54 -31.03 -8.80 -4.82
C SER A 54 -32.07 -7.88 -4.17
N LEU A 55 -31.71 -6.62 -3.89
CA LEU A 55 -32.62 -5.63 -3.31
C LEU A 55 -33.73 -5.25 -4.30
N GLN A 56 -33.39 -5.01 -5.57
CA GLN A 56 -34.37 -4.74 -6.63
C GLN A 56 -35.30 -5.93 -6.88
N ALA A 57 -34.75 -7.15 -6.93
CA ALA A 57 -35.54 -8.37 -7.06
C ALA A 57 -36.53 -8.52 -5.90
N MET A 58 -36.07 -8.31 -4.66
CA MET A 58 -36.94 -8.36 -3.48
C MET A 58 -37.99 -7.24 -3.46
N ALA A 59 -37.64 -6.04 -3.91
CA ALA A 59 -38.58 -4.92 -4.04
C ALA A 59 -39.70 -5.23 -5.06
N SER A 60 -39.36 -5.94 -6.13
CA SER A 60 -40.30 -6.35 -7.19
C SER A 60 -41.25 -7.50 -6.81
N MET A 61 -40.99 -8.21 -5.70
CA MET A 61 -41.83 -9.31 -5.23
C MET A 61 -43.14 -8.79 -4.60
N ASP A 62 -44.19 -9.60 -4.69
CA ASP A 62 -45.44 -9.35 -3.97
C ASP A 62 -45.18 -9.31 -2.46
N GLU A 63 -45.91 -8.44 -1.73
CA GLU A 63 -45.68 -8.19 -0.30
C GLU A 63 -45.70 -9.48 0.54
N ASN A 64 -46.64 -10.38 0.27
CA ASN A 64 -46.73 -11.68 0.96
C ASN A 64 -45.54 -12.60 0.67
N GLU A 65 -45.04 -12.60 -0.56
CA GLU A 65 -43.88 -13.42 -0.95
C GLU A 65 -42.59 -12.87 -0.34
N ARG A 66 -42.44 -11.54 -0.37
CA ARG A 66 -41.34 -10.82 0.27
C ARG A 66 -41.28 -11.09 1.78
N GLU A 67 -42.40 -10.96 2.48
CA GLU A 67 -42.43 -11.26 3.93
C GLU A 67 -42.11 -12.72 4.24
N LYS A 68 -42.57 -13.65 3.39
CA LYS A 68 -42.27 -15.08 3.54
C LYS A 68 -40.76 -15.32 3.38
N LEU A 69 -40.15 -14.73 2.36
CA LEU A 69 -38.71 -14.82 2.11
C LEU A 69 -37.90 -14.27 3.28
N ILE A 70 -38.25 -13.07 3.78
CA ILE A 70 -37.58 -12.46 4.94
C ILE A 70 -37.66 -13.38 6.17
N ARG A 71 -38.86 -13.90 6.48
CA ARG A 71 -39.05 -14.82 7.60
C ARG A 71 -38.27 -16.13 7.42
N GLU A 72 -38.16 -16.63 6.20
CA GLU A 72 -37.36 -17.82 5.89
C GLU A 72 -35.86 -17.58 6.13
N ARG A 73 -35.33 -16.43 5.69
CA ARG A 73 -33.93 -16.03 5.90
C ARG A 73 -33.60 -15.81 7.37
N ILE A 74 -34.51 -15.20 8.14
CA ILE A 74 -34.36 -15.06 9.60
C ILE A 74 -34.24 -16.44 10.23
N ARG A 75 -35.15 -17.37 9.91
CA ARG A 75 -35.11 -18.75 10.44
C ARG A 75 -33.88 -19.53 9.99
N GLU A 76 -33.38 -19.29 8.78
CA GLU A 76 -32.15 -19.90 8.29
C GLU A 76 -30.95 -19.42 9.10
N ARG A 77 -30.84 -18.12 9.34
CA ARG A 77 -29.80 -17.53 10.18
C ARG A 77 -29.87 -17.98 11.63
N GLU A 78 -31.07 -18.04 12.22
CA GLU A 78 -31.27 -18.59 13.58
C GLU A 78 -30.80 -20.04 13.67
N ARG A 79 -31.17 -20.89 12.71
CA ARG A 79 -30.70 -22.29 12.67
C ARG A 79 -29.19 -22.39 12.55
N ALA A 80 -28.55 -21.53 11.74
CA ALA A 80 -27.10 -21.52 11.58
C ALA A 80 -26.38 -21.05 12.86
N GLU A 81 -26.90 -20.03 13.56
CA GLU A 81 -26.36 -19.58 14.84
C GLU A 81 -26.55 -20.64 15.94
N GLU A 82 -27.70 -21.31 15.99
CA GLU A 82 -27.94 -22.43 16.91
C GLU A 82 -27.03 -23.63 16.62
N GLU A 83 -26.82 -23.98 15.35
CA GLU A 83 -25.92 -25.06 14.96
C GLU A 83 -24.47 -24.72 15.33
N LYS A 84 -24.02 -23.51 15.05
CA LYS A 84 -22.70 -23.03 15.45
C LYS A 84 -22.53 -23.09 16.97
N ALA A 85 -23.51 -22.61 17.73
CA ALA A 85 -23.50 -22.68 19.18
C ALA A 85 -23.43 -24.14 19.68
N ARG A 86 -24.21 -25.05 19.08
CA ARG A 86 -24.17 -26.49 19.39
C ARG A 86 -22.80 -27.11 19.11
N LEU A 87 -22.18 -26.76 17.98
CA LEU A 87 -20.85 -27.24 17.61
C LEU A 87 -19.79 -26.70 18.58
N GLU A 88 -19.88 -25.43 18.97
CA GLU A 88 -18.99 -24.82 19.97
C GLU A 88 -19.16 -25.47 21.35
N THR A 89 -20.39 -25.72 21.80
CA THR A 89 -20.64 -26.43 23.06
C THR A 89 -20.15 -27.87 23.01
N ALA A 90 -20.39 -28.59 21.91
CA ALA A 90 -19.91 -29.97 21.74
C ALA A 90 -18.37 -30.03 21.71
N ALA A 91 -17.71 -29.08 21.05
CA ALA A 91 -16.26 -28.95 21.05
C ALA A 91 -15.71 -28.63 22.45
N ARG A 92 -16.39 -27.76 23.21
CA ARG A 92 -16.05 -27.45 24.61
C ARG A 92 -16.19 -28.69 25.51
N GLU A 93 -17.29 -29.44 25.40
CA GLU A 93 -17.54 -30.65 26.18
C GLU A 93 -16.55 -31.78 25.85
N ALA A 94 -16.21 -31.97 24.57
CA ALA A 94 -15.20 -32.93 24.15
C ALA A 94 -13.82 -32.62 24.75
N LEU A 95 -13.46 -31.34 24.83
CA LEU A 95 -12.23 -30.88 25.48
C LEU A 95 -12.26 -31.11 27.00
N GLU A 96 -13.41 -30.94 27.66
CA GLU A 96 -13.55 -31.21 29.10
C GLU A 96 -13.54 -32.71 29.44
N GLN A 97 -14.15 -33.56 28.62
CA GLN A 97 -14.13 -35.02 28.79
C GLN A 97 -12.73 -35.63 28.56
N GLY A 98 -11.93 -35.03 27.67
CA GLY A 98 -10.52 -35.42 27.47
C GLY A 98 -9.63 -35.19 28.71
N VAL A 99 -9.91 -34.14 29.49
CA VAL A 99 -9.15 -33.81 30.71
C VAL A 99 -9.56 -34.68 31.92
N GLY A 100 -10.74 -35.32 31.87
CA GLY A 100 -11.28 -36.16 32.96
C GLY A 100 -10.91 -37.65 32.89
N SER A 101 -10.43 -38.16 31.75
CA SER A 101 -10.16 -39.59 31.54
C SER A 101 -8.66 -39.96 31.53
N GLY A 102 -7.86 -39.28 32.35
CA GLY A 102 -6.42 -39.57 32.55
C GLY A 102 -6.07 -40.34 33.83
N GLY A 103 -7.07 -40.83 34.59
CA GLY A 103 -6.89 -41.56 35.86
C GLY A 103 -6.39 -43.00 35.74
N GLY A 104 -5.94 -43.43 34.56
CA GLY A 104 -5.34 -44.74 34.32
C GLY A 104 -3.84 -44.73 34.59
N LYS A 105 -3.44 -45.25 35.75
CA LYS A 105 -2.06 -45.47 36.20
C LYS A 105 -1.21 -46.16 35.09
N PRO A 106 -0.10 -45.56 34.60
CA PRO A 106 0.73 -46.23 33.59
C PRO A 106 1.64 -47.25 34.27
N THR A 107 1.33 -48.53 34.05
CA THR A 107 2.31 -49.61 34.10
C THR A 107 3.37 -49.36 33.02
N GLY A 108 4.64 -49.50 33.40
CA GLY A 108 5.80 -49.06 32.62
C GLY A 108 5.96 -49.67 31.23
N GLY A 109 6.71 -48.94 30.41
CA GLY A 109 7.20 -49.32 29.09
C GLY A 109 7.88 -48.10 28.50
N GLY A 110 9.16 -48.21 28.16
CA GLY A 110 10.02 -47.07 27.84
C GLY A 110 9.99 -46.65 26.37
N GLY A 111 10.77 -45.60 26.08
CA GLY A 111 11.33 -45.35 24.75
C GLY A 111 10.93 -44.02 24.12
N GLY A 112 11.94 -43.18 23.88
CA GLY A 112 12.01 -42.41 22.63
C GLY A 112 11.65 -40.92 22.67
N GLY A 113 12.70 -40.09 22.69
CA GLY A 113 12.87 -38.88 21.86
C GLY A 113 11.71 -37.91 21.62
N GLY A 114 11.86 -36.69 22.15
CA GLY A 114 11.68 -35.45 21.38
C GLY A 114 10.37 -35.19 20.61
N ALA A 115 9.21 -35.65 21.08
CA ALA A 115 7.93 -35.25 20.48
C ALA A 115 7.56 -33.81 20.89
N TRP A 116 7.23 -32.98 19.89
CA TRP A 116 6.68 -31.63 20.03
C TRP A 116 5.58 -31.60 21.10
N TYR A 117 5.54 -30.54 21.92
CA TYR A 117 4.74 -30.48 23.15
C TYR A 117 3.26 -30.88 22.95
N PHE A 118 2.65 -30.44 21.85
CA PHE A 118 1.24 -30.71 21.53
C PHE A 118 1.00 -32.11 20.92
N SER A 119 2.05 -32.85 20.57
CA SER A 119 1.95 -34.24 20.12
C SER A 119 2.02 -35.25 21.26
N ASN A 120 2.25 -34.79 22.50
CA ASN A 120 2.23 -35.63 23.69
C ASN A 120 0.96 -35.32 24.52
N PRO A 121 -0.08 -36.17 24.43
CA PRO A 121 -1.35 -35.96 25.13
C PRO A 121 -1.17 -35.72 26.63
N GLN A 122 -0.25 -36.45 27.28
CA GLN A 122 0.00 -36.31 28.72
C GLN A 122 0.67 -34.98 29.08
N ALA A 123 1.53 -34.44 28.20
CA ALA A 123 2.16 -33.14 28.41
C ALA A 123 1.16 -32.00 28.20
N MET A 124 0.27 -32.15 27.21
CA MET A 124 -0.81 -31.22 26.91
C MET A 124 -1.84 -31.16 28.03
N ASP A 125 -2.29 -32.31 28.56
CA ASP A 125 -3.24 -32.36 29.69
C ASP A 125 -2.69 -31.70 30.96
N ARG A 126 -1.39 -31.91 31.23
CA ARG A 126 -0.68 -31.21 32.31
C ARG A 126 -0.61 -29.70 32.05
N GLY A 127 -0.31 -29.30 30.82
CA GLY A 127 -0.30 -27.91 30.38
C GLY A 127 -1.62 -27.19 30.61
N ILE A 128 -2.71 -27.81 30.15
CA ILE A 128 -4.06 -27.30 30.30
C ILE A 128 -4.41 -27.17 31.79
N SER A 129 -4.07 -28.17 32.60
CA SER A 129 -4.29 -28.15 34.04
C SER A 129 -3.49 -27.05 34.75
N GLU A 130 -2.21 -26.88 34.41
CA GLU A 130 -1.37 -25.80 34.97
C GLU A 130 -1.81 -24.41 34.50
N PHE A 131 -2.21 -24.29 33.24
CA PHE A 131 -2.74 -23.05 32.68
C PHE A 131 -4.02 -22.63 33.41
N ARG A 132 -4.97 -23.56 33.59
CA ARG A 132 -6.20 -23.30 34.36
C ARG A 132 -5.89 -22.97 35.81
N LYS A 133 -4.91 -23.62 36.44
CA LYS A 133 -4.49 -23.31 37.82
C LYS A 133 -3.89 -21.91 37.94
N ARG A 134 -3.15 -21.46 36.93
CA ARG A 134 -2.45 -20.16 36.97
C ARG A 134 -3.33 -19.00 36.53
N TRP A 135 -4.24 -19.22 35.59
CA TRP A 135 -4.99 -18.16 34.91
C TRP A 135 -6.51 -18.27 35.04
N GLY A 136 -7.03 -19.36 35.62
CA GLY A 136 -8.45 -19.66 35.66
C GLY A 136 -8.99 -20.12 34.29
N ARG A 137 -10.31 -20.09 34.14
CA ARG A 137 -10.97 -20.30 32.85
C ARG A 137 -10.89 -18.98 32.07
N ARG A 138 -10.24 -18.98 30.90
CA ARG A 138 -10.10 -17.82 30.03
C ARG A 138 -10.73 -18.14 28.68
N GLU A 139 -11.48 -17.18 28.14
CA GLU A 139 -12.04 -17.29 26.80
C GLU A 139 -10.94 -17.11 25.74
N LEU A 140 -11.17 -17.68 24.56
CA LEU A 140 -10.27 -17.54 23.43
C LEU A 140 -10.58 -16.23 22.72
N GLU A 141 -9.85 -15.19 23.09
CA GLU A 141 -9.93 -13.85 22.52
C GLU A 141 -8.53 -13.22 22.46
N ASP A 142 -8.35 -12.23 21.61
CA ASP A 142 -7.10 -11.48 21.57
C ASP A 142 -6.86 -10.74 22.90
N ASP A 143 -5.60 -10.54 23.27
CA ASP A 143 -5.22 -9.87 24.52
C ASP A 143 -5.73 -10.52 25.83
N TRP A 144 -6.11 -11.82 25.81
CA TRP A 144 -6.69 -12.55 26.95
C TRP A 144 -5.88 -12.50 28.27
N ARG A 145 -4.62 -12.08 28.24
CA ARG A 145 -3.66 -12.05 29.37
C ARG A 145 -3.58 -10.71 30.12
N ARG A 146 -4.44 -9.72 29.82
CA ARG A 146 -4.47 -8.43 30.53
C ARG A 146 -5.14 -8.54 31.92
N ARG A 147 -4.59 -7.85 32.92
CA ARG A 147 -5.05 -7.90 34.33
C ARG A 147 -6.26 -6.98 34.60
N ASP A 148 -6.34 -5.86 33.89
CA ASP A 148 -7.46 -4.92 33.95
C ASP A 148 -8.20 -4.94 32.60
N LYS A 149 -9.47 -5.32 32.63
CA LYS A 149 -10.40 -5.36 31.49
C LYS A 149 -11.37 -4.18 31.47
N SER A 150 -11.03 -3.05 32.10
CA SER A 150 -11.91 -1.87 32.18
C SER A 150 -12.01 -1.06 30.87
N GLY A 151 -11.86 -1.71 29.71
CA GLY A 151 -11.88 -1.07 28.39
C GLY A 151 -12.82 -1.72 27.36
N THR A 152 -13.52 -2.81 27.71
CA THR A 152 -14.48 -3.46 26.81
C THR A 152 -15.85 -3.51 27.47
N ALA A 153 -16.77 -2.67 26.97
CA ALA A 153 -18.12 -2.45 27.49
C ALA A 153 -19.10 -3.60 27.16
N ALA A 154 -18.70 -4.86 27.38
CA ALA A 154 -19.52 -6.04 27.05
C ALA A 154 -19.56 -7.11 28.16
N ALA A 155 -19.08 -6.81 29.37
CA ALA A 155 -18.95 -7.80 30.45
C ALA A 155 -19.89 -7.58 31.66
N ASP A 156 -20.87 -6.67 31.57
CA ASP A 156 -21.80 -6.35 32.68
C ASP A 156 -23.22 -6.89 32.50
N LEU A 157 -23.46 -7.86 31.62
CA LEU A 157 -24.81 -8.42 31.37
C LEU A 157 -24.98 -9.92 31.69
N ALA A 158 -23.99 -10.56 32.33
CA ALA A 158 -23.99 -12.01 32.54
C ALA A 158 -24.18 -12.46 34.00
N ASP A 159 -24.84 -11.65 34.84
CA ASP A 159 -25.23 -12.10 36.18
C ASP A 159 -26.59 -11.48 36.57
N MET A 160 -27.67 -12.20 36.26
CA MET A 160 -28.94 -12.22 37.01
C MET A 160 -29.95 -13.13 36.30
N GLU A 161 -29.96 -14.41 36.68
CA GLU A 161 -31.14 -15.27 36.49
C GLU A 161 -32.12 -15.03 37.65
N THR A 162 -33.40 -14.84 37.34
CA THR A 162 -34.51 -15.37 38.16
C THR A 162 -35.78 -15.50 37.33
N GLU A 163 -36.46 -16.63 37.53
CA GLU A 163 -37.59 -17.17 36.77
C GLU A 163 -38.95 -16.48 37.02
N GLU A 164 -39.86 -16.79 36.09
CA GLU A 164 -41.34 -16.80 36.15
C GLU A 164 -42.15 -15.49 36.07
N ALA A 165 -42.79 -15.27 34.91
CA ALA A 165 -44.25 -15.47 34.72
C ALA A 165 -44.68 -15.02 33.30
N ALA A 166 -45.59 -15.79 32.69
CA ALA A 166 -46.15 -15.58 31.36
C ALA A 166 -47.33 -14.58 31.35
N GLU A 167 -47.64 -14.09 30.13
CA GLU A 167 -48.77 -13.25 29.68
C GLU A 167 -48.63 -11.74 29.99
N GLU A 168 -48.86 -10.77 29.11
CA GLU A 168 -49.52 -10.71 27.80
C GLU A 168 -49.07 -9.42 27.06
N LEU A 169 -48.95 -9.51 25.73
CA LEU A 169 -48.90 -8.49 24.67
C LEU A 169 -48.40 -7.04 24.92
N ALA A 170 -47.50 -6.64 23.99
CA ALA A 170 -47.06 -5.29 23.62
C ALA A 170 -45.92 -4.68 24.46
N GLN A 171 -44.71 -5.22 24.30
CA GLN A 171 -43.46 -4.52 24.59
C GLN A 171 -42.51 -4.68 23.40
N THR A 172 -42.11 -3.56 22.82
CA THR A 172 -40.91 -3.43 21.99
C THR A 172 -39.73 -4.06 22.72
N LYS A 173 -39.14 -5.10 22.13
CA LYS A 173 -37.98 -5.82 22.68
C LYS A 173 -36.73 -4.93 22.63
N GLU A 174 -36.42 -4.23 23.71
CA GLU A 174 -35.05 -3.79 23.95
C GLU A 174 -34.22 -5.03 24.33
N GLY A 175 -33.38 -5.51 23.40
CA GLY A 175 -32.39 -6.57 23.65
C GLY A 175 -32.27 -7.67 22.60
N GLU A 176 -33.22 -7.80 21.66
CA GLU A 176 -33.05 -8.74 20.55
C GLU A 176 -32.27 -8.14 19.38
N PRO A 177 -31.42 -8.91 18.68
CA PRO A 177 -30.71 -8.42 17.51
C PRO A 177 -31.67 -7.88 16.45
N GLU A 178 -31.37 -6.70 15.87
CA GLU A 178 -32.25 -6.05 14.89
C GLU A 178 -32.57 -6.94 13.67
N TRP A 179 -31.65 -7.82 13.28
CA TRP A 179 -31.86 -8.77 12.18
C TRP A 179 -32.98 -9.78 12.44
N LYS A 180 -33.48 -9.93 13.67
CA LYS A 180 -34.64 -10.77 13.97
C LYS A 180 -35.97 -10.10 13.66
N ASP A 181 -35.99 -8.77 13.52
CA ASP A 181 -37.17 -8.02 13.15
C ASP A 181 -37.35 -8.02 11.62
N PRO A 182 -38.45 -8.56 11.05
CA PRO A 182 -38.71 -8.48 9.62
C PRO A 182 -38.70 -7.05 9.06
N GLN A 183 -39.06 -6.05 9.87
CA GLN A 183 -39.05 -4.64 9.45
C GLN A 183 -37.63 -4.11 9.19
N PHE A 184 -36.61 -4.72 9.79
CA PHE A 184 -35.21 -4.37 9.55
C PHE A 184 -34.85 -4.48 8.06
N TYR A 185 -35.30 -5.54 7.40
CA TYR A 185 -34.98 -5.84 6.00
C TYR A 185 -35.75 -4.99 4.98
N LEU A 186 -36.80 -4.30 5.41
CA LEU A 186 -37.62 -3.47 4.51
C LEU A 186 -37.06 -2.07 4.31
N LYS A 187 -36.16 -1.62 5.21
CA LYS A 187 -35.66 -0.23 5.24
C LYS A 187 -34.86 0.15 4.00
N ASP A 188 -34.06 -0.78 3.49
CA ASP A 188 -33.11 -0.52 2.41
C ASP A 188 -33.64 -0.95 1.03
N LEU A 189 -34.90 -1.40 0.95
CA LEU A 189 -35.48 -1.83 -0.31
C LEU A 189 -35.84 -0.63 -1.19
N PRO A 190 -35.40 -0.61 -2.47
CA PRO A 190 -35.75 0.45 -3.38
C PRO A 190 -37.20 0.28 -3.86
N MET A 191 -38.16 0.80 -3.11
CA MET A 191 -39.60 0.62 -3.37
C MET A 191 -40.20 1.69 -4.28
N ASP A 192 -39.54 2.83 -4.43
CA ASP A 192 -39.99 3.93 -5.27
C ASP A 192 -39.05 4.17 -6.45
N ASP A 193 -39.54 4.87 -7.48
CA ASP A 193 -38.81 5.12 -8.72
C ASP A 193 -37.48 5.84 -8.49
N ALA A 194 -37.40 6.72 -7.48
CA ALA A 194 -36.18 7.46 -7.17
C ALA A 194 -35.14 6.53 -6.53
N ALA A 195 -35.55 5.66 -5.62
CA ALA A 195 -34.69 4.66 -5.00
C ALA A 195 -34.23 3.59 -6.01
N ILE A 196 -35.10 3.16 -6.93
CA ILE A 196 -34.73 2.27 -8.04
C ILE A 196 -33.73 2.96 -8.97
N SER A 197 -33.93 4.24 -9.30
CA SER A 197 -32.99 5.01 -10.13
C SER A 197 -31.63 5.16 -9.46
N ALA A 198 -31.60 5.38 -8.14
CA ALA A 198 -30.36 5.44 -7.37
C ALA A 198 -29.64 4.08 -7.32
N SER A 199 -30.39 3.00 -7.13
CA SER A 199 -29.88 1.62 -7.17
C SER A 199 -29.28 1.30 -8.55
N ASN A 200 -29.99 1.64 -9.64
CA ASN A 200 -29.50 1.50 -11.01
C ASN A 200 -28.24 2.32 -11.30
N ALA A 201 -28.12 3.52 -10.72
CA ALA A 201 -26.90 4.33 -10.85
C ALA A 201 -25.69 3.64 -10.23
N LYS A 202 -25.83 3.03 -9.05
CA LYS A 202 -24.76 2.24 -8.41
C LYS A 202 -24.38 1.02 -9.25
N VAL A 203 -25.36 0.31 -9.80
CA VAL A 203 -25.11 -0.85 -10.67
C VAL A 203 -24.39 -0.43 -11.95
N CYS A 204 -24.80 0.67 -12.60
CA CYS A 204 -24.11 1.21 -13.77
C CYS A 204 -22.65 1.58 -13.47
N GLU A 205 -22.40 2.24 -12.33
CA GLU A 205 -21.05 2.58 -11.89
C GLU A 205 -20.20 1.33 -11.63
N ALA A 206 -20.73 0.36 -10.87
CA ALA A 206 -20.02 -0.87 -10.52
C ALA A 206 -19.71 -1.74 -11.75
N LEU A 207 -20.62 -1.82 -12.73
CA LEU A 207 -20.37 -2.51 -14.01
C LEU A 207 -19.27 -1.82 -14.81
N TYR A 208 -19.25 -0.49 -14.85
CA TYR A 208 -18.19 0.24 -15.55
C TYR A 208 -16.82 0.07 -14.87
N ILE A 209 -16.77 0.21 -13.54
CA ILE A 209 -15.52 0.07 -12.78
C ILE A 209 -14.99 -1.36 -12.88
N SER A 210 -15.84 -2.38 -12.72
CA SER A 210 -15.44 -3.79 -12.90
C SER A 210 -14.90 -4.06 -14.31
N GLY A 211 -15.58 -3.56 -15.36
CA GLY A 211 -15.09 -3.64 -16.75
C GLY A 211 -13.71 -2.99 -16.93
N MET A 212 -13.47 -1.85 -16.29
CA MET A 212 -12.15 -1.19 -16.28
C MET A 212 -11.09 -1.98 -15.51
N ILE A 213 -11.43 -2.58 -14.36
CA ILE A 213 -10.50 -3.43 -13.59
C ILE A 213 -10.12 -4.66 -14.42
N TYR A 214 -11.09 -5.34 -15.03
CA TYR A 214 -10.85 -6.47 -15.93
C TYR A 214 -9.89 -6.08 -17.06
N LYS A 215 -10.16 -4.97 -17.74
CA LYS A 215 -9.35 -4.51 -18.88
C LYS A 215 -7.95 -4.05 -18.48
N GLU A 216 -7.85 -3.14 -17.52
CA GLU A 216 -6.61 -2.42 -17.24
C GLU A 216 -5.72 -3.16 -16.25
N LYS A 217 -6.31 -3.73 -15.18
CA LYS A 217 -5.55 -4.34 -14.08
C LYS A 217 -5.36 -5.85 -14.27
N LEU A 218 -6.40 -6.56 -14.72
CA LEU A 218 -6.37 -8.02 -14.88
C LEU A 218 -6.02 -8.49 -16.30
N LYS A 219 -6.07 -7.58 -17.28
CA LYS A 219 -5.89 -7.89 -18.71
C LYS A 219 -6.85 -8.99 -19.22
N ASP A 220 -8.00 -9.13 -18.57
CA ASP A 220 -9.07 -10.03 -18.96
C ASP A 220 -10.04 -9.29 -19.87
N THR A 221 -9.79 -9.40 -21.17
CA THR A 221 -10.57 -8.66 -22.17
C THR A 221 -11.99 -9.20 -22.33
N ASP A 222 -12.22 -10.48 -22.06
CA ASP A 222 -13.52 -11.09 -22.29
C ASP A 222 -14.52 -10.65 -21.21
N ASN A 223 -14.11 -10.75 -19.93
CA ASN A 223 -14.92 -10.24 -18.82
C ASN A 223 -15.11 -8.72 -18.90
N ALA A 224 -14.11 -7.98 -19.38
CA ALA A 224 -14.27 -6.54 -19.61
C ALA A 224 -15.37 -6.22 -20.64
N VAL A 225 -15.38 -6.93 -21.77
CA VAL A 225 -16.41 -6.78 -22.81
C VAL A 225 -17.78 -7.13 -22.24
N GLU A 226 -17.89 -8.25 -21.52
CA GLU A 226 -19.14 -8.68 -20.90
C GLU A 226 -19.69 -7.62 -19.93
N SER A 227 -18.85 -7.08 -19.03
CA SER A 227 -19.27 -6.00 -18.10
C SER A 227 -19.83 -4.77 -18.83
N PHE A 228 -19.15 -4.31 -19.89
CA PHE A 228 -19.61 -3.15 -20.66
C PHE A 228 -20.86 -3.44 -21.50
N GLU A 229 -20.99 -4.63 -22.07
CA GLU A 229 -22.17 -5.05 -22.81
C GLU A 229 -23.38 -5.21 -21.88
N VAL A 230 -23.21 -5.81 -20.69
CA VAL A 230 -24.26 -5.91 -19.67
C VAL A 230 -24.73 -4.51 -19.25
N LEU A 231 -23.80 -3.57 -19.03
CA LEU A 231 -24.13 -2.18 -18.74
C LEU A 231 -25.00 -1.56 -19.85
N ASN A 232 -24.56 -1.67 -21.11
CA ASN A 232 -25.25 -1.06 -22.24
C ASN A 232 -26.59 -1.73 -22.60
N ASN A 233 -26.75 -3.02 -22.27
CA ASN A 233 -28.00 -3.75 -22.50
C ASN A 233 -29.00 -3.54 -21.37
N ARG A 234 -28.52 -3.30 -20.14
CA ARG A 234 -29.37 -3.11 -18.96
C ARG A 234 -29.93 -1.69 -18.87
N PHE A 235 -29.17 -0.70 -19.35
CA PHE A 235 -29.53 0.71 -19.25
C PHE A 235 -29.54 1.36 -20.64
N ASP A 236 -30.70 1.93 -21.02
CA ASP A 236 -30.81 2.73 -22.25
C ASP A 236 -29.82 3.91 -22.22
N ASP A 237 -29.71 4.57 -21.06
CA ASP A 237 -28.73 5.62 -20.77
C ASP A 237 -28.39 5.67 -19.27
N CYS A 238 -27.10 5.78 -18.95
CA CYS A 238 -26.59 6.05 -17.61
C CYS A 238 -25.28 6.86 -17.71
N ARG A 239 -24.74 7.31 -16.57
CA ARG A 239 -23.58 8.22 -16.54
C ARG A 239 -22.37 7.71 -17.35
N TYR A 240 -22.19 6.39 -17.42
CA TYR A 240 -21.04 5.73 -18.05
C TYR A 240 -21.34 5.12 -19.42
N THR A 241 -22.55 5.30 -19.96
CA THR A 241 -22.91 4.70 -21.26
C THR A 241 -21.99 5.17 -22.39
N PRO A 242 -21.72 6.48 -22.60
CA PRO A 242 -20.80 6.92 -23.64
C PRO A 242 -19.37 6.35 -23.47
N GLU A 243 -18.87 6.36 -22.23
CA GLU A 243 -17.56 5.82 -21.85
C GLU A 243 -17.46 4.32 -22.14
N SER A 244 -18.49 3.55 -21.77
CA SER A 244 -18.63 2.11 -21.99
C SER A 244 -18.56 1.76 -23.48
N TYR A 245 -19.36 2.43 -24.32
CA TYR A 245 -19.32 2.26 -25.78
C TYR A 245 -17.92 2.57 -26.34
N TYR A 246 -17.25 3.59 -25.81
CA TYR A 246 -15.90 3.94 -26.22
C TYR A 246 -14.86 2.89 -25.80
N GLN A 247 -14.99 2.28 -24.61
CA GLN A 247 -14.11 1.17 -24.21
C GLN A 247 -14.30 -0.03 -25.12
N LEU A 248 -15.54 -0.40 -25.45
CA LEU A 248 -15.84 -1.48 -26.39
C LEU A 248 -15.24 -1.19 -27.77
N TYR A 249 -15.42 0.02 -28.30
CA TYR A 249 -14.78 0.46 -29.54
C TYR A 249 -13.27 0.23 -29.51
N ARG A 250 -12.58 0.67 -28.44
CA ARG A 250 -11.12 0.52 -28.30
C ARG A 250 -10.68 -0.93 -28.21
N ILE A 251 -11.39 -1.76 -27.44
CA ILE A 251 -11.09 -3.19 -27.29
C ILE A 251 -11.15 -3.87 -28.66
N TYR A 252 -12.22 -3.65 -29.42
CA TYR A 252 -12.36 -4.26 -30.73
C TYR A 252 -11.40 -3.69 -31.76
N LEU A 253 -11.09 -2.39 -31.70
CA LEU A 253 -10.11 -1.78 -32.59
C LEU A 253 -8.72 -2.40 -32.38
N ASP A 254 -8.33 -2.65 -31.13
CA ASP A 254 -7.09 -3.36 -30.84
C ASP A 254 -7.14 -4.81 -31.35
N LYS A 255 -8.22 -5.56 -31.06
CA LYS A 255 -8.38 -6.94 -31.57
C LYS A 255 -8.25 -7.01 -33.10
N GLU A 256 -8.85 -6.06 -33.83
CA GLU A 256 -8.75 -5.97 -35.29
C GLU A 256 -7.33 -5.66 -35.77
N ARG A 257 -6.65 -4.70 -35.13
CA ARG A 257 -5.30 -4.24 -35.52
C ARG A 257 -4.19 -5.21 -35.13
N SER A 258 -4.24 -5.80 -33.93
CA SER A 258 -3.14 -6.55 -33.32
C SER A 258 -3.35 -8.07 -33.35
N GLN A 259 -4.60 -8.54 -33.33
CA GLN A 259 -4.93 -9.97 -33.23
C GLN A 259 -5.54 -10.53 -34.52
N GLY A 260 -5.73 -9.70 -35.54
CA GLY A 260 -6.33 -10.10 -36.82
C GLY A 260 -7.78 -10.54 -36.66
N PHE A 261 -8.50 -10.01 -35.67
CA PHE A 261 -9.92 -10.26 -35.49
C PHE A 261 -10.69 -9.75 -36.71
N ILE A 262 -11.55 -10.61 -37.26
CA ILE A 262 -12.43 -10.28 -38.38
C ILE A 262 -13.83 -10.71 -37.97
N ASP A 263 -14.74 -9.74 -37.88
CA ASP A 263 -16.17 -10.03 -37.74
C ASP A 263 -16.86 -9.93 -39.10
N PHE A 264 -17.63 -10.97 -39.44
CA PHE A 264 -18.38 -11.04 -40.71
C PHE A 264 -19.86 -10.65 -40.54
N GLY A 265 -20.31 -10.36 -39.31
CA GLY A 265 -21.69 -10.05 -38.95
C GLY A 265 -22.02 -8.55 -38.82
N GLY A 266 -21.03 -7.67 -38.99
CA GLY A 266 -21.19 -6.22 -38.81
C GLY A 266 -20.97 -5.74 -37.36
N GLY A 267 -20.41 -6.58 -36.51
CA GLY A 267 -19.85 -6.24 -35.20
C GLY A 267 -18.42 -5.68 -35.30
N GLY A 268 -17.72 -5.66 -34.17
CA GLY A 268 -16.36 -5.10 -34.07
C GLY A 268 -16.35 -3.60 -33.76
N SER A 269 -15.22 -2.95 -34.01
CA SER A 269 -15.00 -1.56 -33.60
C SER A 269 -15.96 -0.61 -34.33
N ALA A 270 -16.24 -0.88 -35.61
CA ALA A 270 -17.13 -0.06 -36.43
C ALA A 270 -18.55 0.04 -35.86
N MET A 271 -19.08 -1.03 -35.27
CA MET A 271 -20.41 -1.03 -34.64
C MET A 271 -20.48 -0.01 -33.51
N TYR A 272 -19.56 -0.10 -32.55
CA TYR A 272 -19.52 0.80 -31.40
C TYR A 272 -19.18 2.24 -31.80
N ALA A 273 -18.29 2.42 -32.78
CA ALA A 273 -17.99 3.73 -33.37
C ALA A 273 -19.25 4.40 -33.92
N ASN A 274 -20.07 3.69 -34.69
CA ASN A 274 -21.29 4.24 -35.27
C ASN A 274 -22.29 4.66 -34.18
N VAL A 275 -22.45 3.87 -33.12
CA VAL A 275 -23.33 4.24 -32.00
C VAL A 275 -22.85 5.54 -31.33
N ILE A 276 -21.53 5.69 -31.12
CA ILE A 276 -20.96 6.91 -30.53
C ILE A 276 -21.22 8.13 -31.41
N LEU A 277 -20.99 8.00 -32.73
CA LEU A 277 -21.18 9.08 -33.68
C LEU A 277 -22.65 9.46 -33.87
N ASP A 278 -23.58 8.53 -33.70
CA ASP A 278 -25.02 8.77 -33.82
C ASP A 278 -25.63 9.36 -32.54
N ARG A 279 -25.32 8.76 -31.38
CA ARG A 279 -25.91 9.17 -30.08
C ARG A 279 -25.18 10.35 -29.44
N TRP A 280 -23.87 10.48 -29.62
CA TRP A 280 -23.04 11.51 -28.99
C TRP A 280 -22.07 12.20 -29.98
N PRO A 281 -22.56 12.76 -31.10
CA PRO A 281 -21.72 13.32 -32.18
C PRO A 281 -20.78 14.44 -31.73
N ASP A 282 -21.18 15.22 -30.72
CA ASP A 282 -20.41 16.35 -30.20
C ASP A 282 -19.50 15.99 -29.00
N SER A 283 -19.46 14.71 -28.62
CA SER A 283 -18.64 14.25 -27.50
C SER A 283 -17.15 14.17 -27.82
N GLU A 284 -16.31 14.18 -26.79
CA GLU A 284 -14.88 13.88 -26.96
C GLU A 284 -14.65 12.48 -27.55
N PHE A 285 -15.50 11.52 -27.21
CA PHE A 285 -15.45 10.16 -27.77
C PHE A 285 -15.70 10.14 -29.28
N ALA A 286 -16.65 10.94 -29.79
CA ALA A 286 -16.87 11.07 -31.23
C ALA A 286 -15.65 11.64 -31.95
N ARG A 287 -14.98 12.66 -31.37
CA ARG A 287 -13.70 13.16 -31.90
C ARG A 287 -12.60 12.09 -31.92
N LEU A 288 -12.54 11.28 -30.87
CA LEU A 288 -11.57 10.19 -30.73
C LEU A 288 -11.85 9.03 -31.69
N VAL A 289 -13.13 8.74 -31.98
CA VAL A 289 -13.54 7.75 -32.98
C VAL A 289 -13.25 8.25 -34.40
N GLN A 290 -13.47 9.53 -34.69
CA GLN A 290 -13.14 10.12 -35.99
C GLN A 290 -11.63 10.16 -36.26
N ASN A 291 -10.83 10.34 -35.20
CA ASN A 291 -9.36 10.34 -35.28
C ASN A 291 -8.77 9.34 -34.28
N PRO A 292 -8.83 8.03 -34.57
CA PRO A 292 -8.44 6.97 -33.62
C PRO A 292 -6.98 7.06 -33.17
N ASP A 293 -6.11 7.60 -34.02
CA ASP A 293 -4.68 7.72 -33.75
C ASP A 293 -4.34 8.98 -32.94
N LEU A 294 -5.32 9.82 -32.58
CA LEU A 294 -5.09 11.05 -31.80
C LEU A 294 -4.49 10.72 -30.41
N LEU A 295 -5.03 9.71 -29.72
CA LEU A 295 -4.48 9.23 -28.44
C LEU A 295 -3.22 8.39 -28.61
N GLY A 296 -3.10 7.65 -29.72
CA GLY A 296 -1.89 6.86 -30.01
C GLY A 296 -0.68 7.75 -30.26
N ALA A 297 -0.86 8.81 -31.06
CA ALA A 297 0.16 9.81 -31.34
C ALA A 297 0.51 10.63 -30.09
N ASP A 298 -0.49 11.01 -29.28
CA ASP A 298 -0.25 11.75 -28.04
C ASP A 298 0.40 10.86 -26.96
N SER A 299 -0.03 9.61 -26.80
CA SER A 299 0.61 8.63 -25.92
C SER A 299 2.04 8.30 -26.37
N LEU A 300 2.29 8.15 -27.67
CA LEU A 300 3.64 7.94 -28.21
C LEU A 300 4.51 9.17 -27.96
N LYS A 301 3.96 10.37 -28.17
CA LYS A 301 4.63 11.63 -27.88
C LYS A 301 4.93 11.77 -26.38
N HIS A 302 3.97 11.47 -25.50
CA HIS A 302 4.18 11.46 -24.06
C HIS A 302 5.28 10.47 -23.66
N GLN A 303 5.27 9.26 -24.23
CA GLN A 303 6.31 8.28 -23.95
C GLN A 303 7.70 8.73 -24.43
N GLN A 304 7.79 9.35 -25.61
CA GLN A 304 9.04 9.97 -26.08
C GLN A 304 9.51 11.10 -25.15
N GLU A 305 8.59 11.93 -24.66
CA GLU A 305 8.88 13.00 -23.69
C GLU A 305 9.36 12.43 -22.34
N VAL A 306 8.78 11.31 -21.87
CA VAL A 306 9.24 10.59 -20.67
C VAL A 306 10.66 10.07 -20.87
N THR A 307 10.95 9.38 -21.97
CA THR A 307 12.31 8.88 -22.26
C THR A 307 13.32 10.02 -22.34
N ALA A 308 12.97 11.13 -23.01
CA ALA A 308 13.84 12.30 -23.09
C ALA A 308 14.05 12.96 -21.70
N TYR A 309 13.03 12.99 -20.84
CA TYR A 309 13.16 13.49 -19.48
C TYR A 309 14.07 12.60 -18.63
N GLU A 310 13.93 11.28 -18.72
CA GLU A 310 14.77 10.32 -18.00
C GLU A 310 16.26 10.47 -18.34
N GLU A 311 16.61 10.76 -19.60
CA GLU A 311 17.98 11.05 -20.00
C GLU A 311 18.54 12.31 -19.32
N VAL A 312 17.75 13.39 -19.29
CA VAL A 312 18.14 14.65 -18.64
C VAL A 312 18.24 14.46 -17.12
N TYR A 313 17.31 13.72 -16.53
CA TYR A 313 17.34 13.35 -15.11
C TYR A 313 18.55 12.47 -14.78
N GLY A 314 18.95 11.55 -15.66
CA GLY A 314 20.17 10.77 -15.52
C GLY A 314 21.42 11.65 -15.40
N ARG A 315 21.49 12.74 -16.18
CA ARG A 315 22.57 13.74 -16.07
C ARG A 315 22.53 14.51 -14.77
N PHE A 316 21.34 14.83 -14.25
CA PHE A 316 21.17 15.45 -12.94
C PHE A 316 21.72 14.56 -11.82
N ARG A 317 21.46 13.24 -11.89
CA ARG A 317 22.01 12.28 -10.93
C ARG A 317 23.53 12.17 -10.98
N MET A 318 24.14 12.41 -12.14
CA MET A 318 25.59 12.51 -12.30
C MET A 318 26.15 13.90 -11.92
N ARG A 319 25.32 14.77 -11.32
CA ARG A 319 25.66 16.15 -10.92
C ARG A 319 26.10 17.05 -12.08
N ALA A 320 25.73 16.72 -13.32
CA ALA A 320 26.03 17.53 -14.51
C ALA A 320 25.09 18.74 -14.63
N TYR A 321 25.02 19.58 -13.59
CA TYR A 321 23.97 20.60 -13.41
C TYR A 321 23.88 21.60 -14.56
N THR A 322 25.00 22.09 -15.08
CA THR A 322 25.01 23.04 -16.22
C THR A 322 24.39 22.44 -17.48
N SER A 323 24.65 21.15 -17.75
CA SER A 323 24.06 20.43 -18.89
C SER A 323 22.55 20.22 -18.70
N VAL A 324 22.13 19.91 -17.46
CA VAL A 324 20.71 19.77 -17.10
C VAL A 324 19.98 21.08 -17.29
N ILE A 325 20.49 22.18 -16.73
CA ILE A 325 19.89 23.52 -16.86
C ILE A 325 19.72 23.89 -18.34
N THR A 326 20.75 23.65 -19.16
CA THR A 326 20.69 23.91 -20.61
C THR A 326 19.63 23.06 -21.31
N SER A 327 19.55 21.77 -20.98
CA SER A 327 18.58 20.84 -21.55
C SER A 327 17.15 21.21 -21.17
N CYS A 328 16.91 21.52 -19.89
CA CYS A 328 15.61 21.98 -19.40
C CYS A 328 15.18 23.29 -20.07
N ASN A 329 16.08 24.29 -20.17
CA ASN A 329 15.78 25.55 -20.84
C ASN A 329 15.38 25.37 -22.31
N ASN A 330 16.01 24.42 -23.02
CA ASN A 330 15.66 24.10 -24.39
C ASN A 330 14.23 23.53 -24.49
N VAL A 331 13.91 22.50 -23.70
CA VAL A 331 12.57 21.88 -23.71
C VAL A 331 11.50 22.90 -23.35
N ILE A 332 11.73 23.70 -22.31
CA ILE A 332 10.81 24.75 -21.86
C ILE A 332 10.54 25.79 -22.98
N ALA A 333 11.55 26.17 -23.74
CA ALA A 333 11.42 27.17 -24.79
C ALA A 333 10.81 26.62 -26.09
N GLN A 334 11.16 25.40 -26.48
CA GLN A 334 10.81 24.84 -27.78
C GLN A 334 9.54 23.97 -27.75
N GLN A 335 9.15 23.44 -26.58
CA GLN A 335 8.05 22.49 -26.45
C GLN A 335 7.03 22.95 -25.38
N PRO A 336 6.29 24.06 -25.62
CA PRO A 336 5.32 24.60 -24.66
C PRO A 336 4.10 23.69 -24.42
N GLY A 337 3.91 22.65 -25.24
CA GLY A 337 2.89 21.62 -25.05
C GLY A 337 3.46 20.25 -24.66
N ASN A 338 4.62 20.22 -23.98
CA ASN A 338 5.20 19.00 -23.43
C ASN A 338 4.52 18.65 -22.10
N HIS A 339 4.14 17.38 -21.94
CA HIS A 339 3.36 16.92 -20.79
C HIS A 339 4.13 16.99 -19.46
N LEU A 340 5.46 17.01 -19.51
CA LEU A 340 6.35 16.98 -18.35
C LEU A 340 6.93 18.37 -18.03
N LEU A 341 6.34 19.45 -18.55
CA LEU A 341 6.81 20.80 -18.27
C LEU A 341 6.98 21.11 -16.78
N PRO A 342 6.02 20.82 -15.88
CA PRO A 342 6.21 21.01 -14.44
C PRO A 342 7.48 20.32 -13.92
N LYS A 343 7.73 19.08 -14.35
CA LYS A 343 8.91 18.30 -13.98
C LYS A 343 10.20 18.90 -14.52
N TYR A 344 10.22 19.40 -15.76
CA TYR A 344 11.40 20.09 -16.30
C TYR A 344 11.73 21.39 -15.56
N TYR A 345 10.71 22.17 -15.17
CA TYR A 345 10.90 23.36 -14.35
C TYR A 345 11.42 23.02 -12.95
N MET A 346 10.87 21.98 -12.31
CA MET A 346 11.36 21.49 -11.02
C MET A 346 12.80 20.96 -11.14
N LEU A 347 13.11 20.14 -12.14
CA LEU A 347 14.46 19.60 -12.37
C LEU A 347 15.48 20.71 -12.64
N LYS A 348 15.09 21.75 -13.39
CA LYS A 348 15.89 22.97 -13.57
C LYS A 348 16.14 23.65 -12.23
N ALA A 349 15.11 23.87 -11.41
CA ALA A 349 15.26 24.48 -10.08
C ALA A 349 16.24 23.68 -9.21
N MET A 350 16.07 22.35 -9.15
CA MET A 350 16.96 21.46 -8.41
C MET A 350 18.40 21.51 -8.93
N ALA A 351 18.61 21.58 -10.26
CA ALA A 351 19.93 21.72 -10.84
C ALA A 351 20.57 23.09 -10.52
N VAL A 352 19.79 24.18 -10.53
CA VAL A 352 20.24 25.51 -10.10
C VAL A 352 20.63 25.49 -8.61
N GLY A 353 19.82 24.87 -7.74
CA GLY A 353 20.18 24.64 -6.34
C GLY A 353 21.49 23.85 -6.19
N GLY A 354 21.70 22.84 -7.04
CA GLY A 354 22.94 22.07 -7.14
C GLY A 354 24.18 22.91 -7.50
N THR A 355 24.02 24.07 -8.16
CA THR A 355 25.10 25.04 -8.42
C THR A 355 25.38 26.00 -7.25
N ARG A 356 24.70 25.82 -6.10
CA ARG A 356 24.84 26.61 -4.86
C ARG A 356 24.51 28.09 -5.00
N GLN A 357 23.57 28.44 -5.88
CA GLN A 357 23.05 29.79 -6.02
C GLN A 357 21.69 29.89 -5.35
N GLU A 358 21.64 30.24 -4.06
CA GLU A 358 20.39 30.22 -3.27
C GLU A 358 19.32 31.18 -3.82
N SER A 359 19.70 32.41 -4.20
CA SER A 359 18.76 33.38 -4.80
C SER A 359 18.14 32.81 -6.07
N ALA A 360 18.97 32.30 -6.98
CA ALA A 360 18.52 31.72 -8.24
C ALA A 360 17.68 30.45 -8.02
N PHE A 361 17.98 29.67 -6.97
CA PHE A 361 17.18 28.51 -6.60
C PHE A 361 15.79 28.91 -6.09
N ARG A 362 15.71 29.89 -5.18
CA ARG A 362 14.44 30.44 -4.69
C ARG A 362 13.60 31.01 -5.84
N GLU A 363 14.22 31.78 -6.73
CA GLU A 363 13.56 32.31 -7.93
C GLU A 363 13.02 31.19 -8.83
N ALA A 364 13.81 30.14 -9.06
CA ALA A 364 13.37 29.00 -9.86
C ALA A 364 12.22 28.20 -9.21
N LEU A 365 12.22 28.04 -7.87
CA LEU A 365 11.12 27.41 -7.15
C LEU A 365 9.85 28.27 -7.16
N GLN A 366 9.99 29.59 -7.02
CA GLN A 366 8.86 30.53 -7.18
C GLN A 366 8.28 30.49 -8.60
N GLU A 367 9.13 30.33 -9.61
CA GLU A 367 8.71 30.15 -11.01
C GLU A 367 7.86 28.87 -11.17
N VAL A 368 8.27 27.74 -10.58
CA VAL A 368 7.47 26.48 -10.57
C VAL A 368 6.10 26.74 -9.95
N LYS A 369 6.06 27.35 -8.76
CA LYS A 369 4.83 27.62 -8.01
C LYS A 369 3.86 28.53 -8.76
N SER A 370 4.38 29.58 -9.39
CA SER A 370 3.59 30.55 -10.15
C SER A 370 2.99 29.94 -11.42
N LYS A 371 3.75 29.09 -12.12
CA LYS A 371 3.34 28.55 -13.43
C LYS A 371 2.48 27.29 -13.35
N PHE A 372 2.60 26.48 -12.30
CA PHE A 372 1.96 25.17 -12.22
C PHE A 372 1.15 24.97 -10.93
N PRO A 373 0.18 25.85 -10.63
CA PRO A 373 -0.60 25.74 -9.39
C PRO A 373 -1.35 24.39 -9.31
N GLY A 374 -1.26 23.72 -8.17
CA GLY A 374 -1.98 22.47 -7.89
C GLY A 374 -1.30 21.18 -8.37
N THR A 375 -0.14 21.25 -9.02
CA THR A 375 0.65 20.04 -9.34
C THR A 375 1.51 19.60 -8.16
N ASP A 376 1.98 18.35 -8.19
CA ASP A 376 2.87 17.84 -7.14
C ASP A 376 4.22 18.58 -7.12
N GLU A 377 4.69 19.07 -8.28
CA GLU A 377 5.87 19.93 -8.35
C GLU A 377 5.65 21.28 -7.67
N GLU A 378 4.43 21.84 -7.69
CA GLU A 378 4.13 23.05 -6.92
C GLU A 378 4.16 22.78 -5.42
N LYS A 379 3.55 21.68 -4.95
CA LYS A 379 3.60 21.29 -3.54
C LYS A 379 5.04 21.10 -3.09
N ALA A 380 5.83 20.35 -3.85
CA ALA A 380 7.25 20.14 -3.59
C ALA A 380 8.05 21.46 -3.63
N ALA A 381 7.73 22.39 -4.54
CA ALA A 381 8.38 23.70 -4.58
C ALA A 381 8.00 24.56 -3.36
N THR A 382 6.75 24.51 -2.91
CA THR A 382 6.27 25.17 -1.70
C THR A 382 6.95 24.61 -0.46
N GLU A 383 7.09 23.29 -0.34
CA GLU A 383 7.80 22.63 0.75
C GLU A 383 9.29 23.00 0.76
N LEU A 384 9.95 23.01 -0.41
CA LEU A 384 11.35 23.42 -0.53
C LEU A 384 11.55 24.89 -0.19
N LEU A 385 10.65 25.78 -0.63
CA LEU A 385 10.68 27.20 -0.24
C LEU A 385 10.47 27.37 1.26
N ALA A 386 9.51 26.65 1.86
CA ALA A 386 9.29 26.67 3.30
C ALA A 386 10.51 26.14 4.08
N ALA A 387 11.19 25.10 3.57
CA ALA A 387 12.43 24.61 4.15
C ALA A 387 13.58 25.64 4.03
N LEU A 388 13.63 26.38 2.93
CA LEU A 388 14.57 27.49 2.74
C LEU A 388 14.23 28.68 3.65
N ASP A 389 12.94 28.95 3.90
CA ASP A 389 12.48 30.01 4.82
C ASP A 389 12.67 29.60 6.28
N GLY A 390 12.52 28.32 6.60
CA GLY A 390 12.89 27.72 7.88
C GLY A 390 14.40 27.79 8.17
N ARG A 391 15.23 27.86 7.11
CA ARG A 391 16.66 28.21 7.20
C ARG A 391 16.92 29.72 7.27
N GLY A 392 15.96 30.55 6.86
CA GLY A 392 16.03 32.02 6.83
C GLY A 392 15.35 32.73 8.01
N GLY A 393 14.76 31.98 8.95
CA GLY A 393 14.08 32.52 10.11
C GLY A 393 15.03 33.01 11.19
N ALA A 394 15.49 34.26 11.08
CA ALA A 394 15.95 35.04 12.23
C ALA A 394 15.16 36.34 12.31
N GLU A 395 14.15 36.37 13.19
CA GLU A 395 13.78 37.50 14.04
C GLU A 395 12.77 36.95 15.08
N GLN A 396 13.09 36.77 16.36
CA GLN A 396 13.75 37.71 17.26
C GLN A 396 14.89 37.06 18.07
N ARG A 397 16.06 37.69 18.03
CA ARG A 397 17.13 37.51 19.02
C ARG A 397 16.66 38.08 20.38
N PRO A 398 16.68 37.30 21.49
CA PRO A 398 17.01 37.85 22.79
C PRO A 398 18.50 38.22 22.80
N PRO A 399 18.93 39.20 23.62
CA PRO A 399 20.25 39.79 23.49
C PRO A 399 21.34 38.80 23.94
N GLY A 400 22.26 38.50 23.03
CA GLY A 400 23.65 38.10 23.30
C GLY A 400 23.88 36.73 23.92
N LYS A 401 24.47 35.82 23.12
CA LYS A 401 25.73 35.10 23.43
C LYS A 401 26.19 34.26 22.23
N GLY A 402 27.39 34.58 21.74
CA GLY A 402 28.36 33.66 21.10
C GLY A 402 28.02 33.01 19.76
N GLU A 403 28.87 33.23 18.77
CA GLU A 403 29.17 32.20 17.77
C GLU A 403 29.60 30.92 18.51
N ASP A 404 28.89 29.81 18.36
CA ASP A 404 29.43 28.50 18.72
C ASP A 404 29.83 27.80 17.42
N GLU A 405 31.13 27.61 17.26
CA GLU A 405 31.74 26.78 16.23
C GLU A 405 31.13 25.36 16.28
N SER A 406 30.96 24.74 15.11
CA SER A 406 30.60 23.32 15.04
C SER A 406 31.50 22.50 15.99
N PRO A 407 30.95 21.61 16.83
CA PRO A 407 31.76 20.81 17.76
C PRO A 407 32.61 19.75 17.04
N TYR A 408 32.45 19.65 15.72
CA TYR A 408 33.17 18.75 14.83
C TYR A 408 34.36 19.45 14.16
N MET A 409 35.47 18.73 14.06
CA MET A 409 36.76 19.24 13.57
C MET A 409 37.13 18.62 12.22
N THR A 410 37.85 19.37 11.38
CA THR A 410 38.40 18.83 10.13
C THR A 410 39.73 18.15 10.39
N ASP A 411 39.76 16.82 10.31
CA ASP A 411 40.99 16.02 10.39
C ASP A 411 41.27 15.37 9.02
N SER A 412 42.54 15.19 8.68
CA SER A 412 43.01 14.45 7.50
C SER A 412 43.49 13.03 7.82
N GLY A 413 43.63 12.69 9.11
CA GLY A 413 44.14 11.42 9.62
C GLY A 413 43.19 10.23 9.43
N ASN A 414 43.24 9.27 10.37
CA ASN A 414 42.44 8.05 10.33
C ASN A 414 40.95 8.37 10.26
N HIS A 415 40.18 7.65 9.43
CA HIS A 415 38.75 7.84 9.27
C HIS A 415 38.00 6.51 9.27
N TYR A 416 36.72 6.58 9.63
CA TYR A 416 35.74 5.53 9.48
C TYR A 416 34.72 5.94 8.42
N VAL A 417 33.94 4.97 7.96
CA VAL A 417 32.68 5.26 7.26
C VAL A 417 31.54 4.77 8.16
N VAL A 418 30.58 5.64 8.42
CA VAL A 418 29.43 5.35 9.27
C VAL A 418 28.17 5.34 8.42
N LEU A 419 27.31 4.37 8.69
CA LEU A 419 25.95 4.27 8.20
C LEU A 419 24.99 4.32 9.40
N ILE A 420 24.00 5.22 9.38
CA ILE A 420 22.93 5.29 10.38
C ILE A 420 21.72 4.54 9.86
N VAL A 421 21.31 3.49 10.58
CA VAL A 421 20.23 2.58 10.19
C VAL A 421 19.07 2.70 11.19
N PRO A 422 17.84 2.98 10.75
CA PRO A 422 16.67 2.89 11.62
C PRO A 422 16.41 1.46 12.09
N ASN A 423 16.12 1.27 13.38
CA ASN A 423 15.80 -0.03 13.96
C ASN A 423 14.51 -0.63 13.38
N ALA A 424 13.62 0.23 12.87
CA ALA A 424 12.38 -0.18 12.19
C ALA A 424 12.63 -0.86 10.84
N ASP A 425 13.80 -0.63 10.22
CA ASP A 425 14.13 -1.17 8.90
C ASP A 425 14.71 -2.60 8.92
N GLY A 426 14.60 -3.28 10.06
CA GLY A 426 14.98 -4.67 10.24
C GLY A 426 16.33 -4.90 10.92
N PRO A 427 16.79 -6.16 11.02
CA PRO A 427 17.96 -6.52 11.81
C PRO A 427 19.27 -6.05 11.15
N VAL A 428 20.06 -5.26 11.88
CA VAL A 428 21.34 -4.71 11.40
C VAL A 428 22.36 -5.73 10.90
N ASN A 429 22.27 -6.98 11.36
CA ASN A 429 23.14 -8.06 10.87
C ASN A 429 22.95 -8.31 9.36
N VAL A 430 21.75 -8.08 8.82
CA VAL A 430 21.49 -8.16 7.37
C VAL A 430 22.23 -7.05 6.64
N VAL A 431 22.19 -5.82 7.17
CA VAL A 431 22.94 -4.68 6.65
C VAL A 431 24.44 -4.96 6.67
N LYS A 432 24.97 -5.44 7.80
CA LYS A 432 26.40 -5.79 7.94
C LYS A 432 26.83 -6.86 6.95
N ASN A 433 26.01 -7.89 6.71
CA ASN A 433 26.33 -8.95 5.76
C ASN A 433 26.41 -8.41 4.31
N LYS A 434 25.48 -7.54 3.91
CA LYS A 434 25.52 -6.89 2.59
C LYS A 434 26.76 -6.01 2.41
N ILE A 435 27.12 -5.24 3.45
CA ILE A 435 28.34 -4.43 3.44
C ILE A 435 29.59 -5.33 3.33
N ALA A 436 29.62 -6.46 4.04
CA ALA A 436 30.72 -7.42 3.95
C ALA A 436 30.83 -8.07 2.56
N ASP A 437 29.70 -8.40 1.92
CA ASP A 437 29.65 -8.92 0.55
C ASP A 437 30.12 -7.89 -0.48
N PHE A 438 29.69 -6.63 -0.32
CA PHE A 438 30.17 -5.49 -1.11
C PHE A 438 31.69 -5.32 -0.96
N ALA A 439 32.20 -5.27 0.27
CA ALA A 439 33.62 -5.09 0.54
C ALA A 439 34.46 -6.24 -0.06
N ARG A 440 34.01 -7.49 0.07
CA ARG A 440 34.70 -8.65 -0.52
C ARG A 440 34.77 -8.61 -2.04
N ALA A 441 33.77 -8.04 -2.70
CA ALA A 441 33.71 -7.96 -4.16
C ALA A 441 34.62 -6.87 -4.73
N TYR A 442 34.67 -5.70 -4.09
CA TYR A 442 35.39 -4.53 -4.60
C TYR A 442 36.80 -4.36 -4.01
N PHE A 443 37.08 -4.96 -2.85
CA PHE A 443 38.37 -4.88 -2.16
C PHE A 443 38.92 -6.27 -1.78
N PRO A 444 39.18 -7.15 -2.77
CA PRO A 444 39.68 -8.50 -2.50
C PRO A 444 41.03 -8.45 -1.77
N GLY A 445 41.11 -9.10 -0.60
CA GLY A 445 42.30 -9.11 0.26
C GLY A 445 42.32 -8.06 1.38
N MET A 446 41.31 -7.18 1.46
CA MET A 446 41.07 -6.31 2.61
C MET A 446 39.93 -6.86 3.48
N THR A 447 40.17 -6.96 4.78
CA THR A 447 39.15 -7.41 5.75
C THR A 447 38.58 -6.21 6.49
N LEU A 448 37.49 -5.64 5.97
CA LEU A 448 36.78 -4.54 6.61
C LEU A 448 36.27 -4.96 8.00
N ASP A 449 36.62 -4.22 9.05
CA ASP A 449 36.00 -4.44 10.37
C ASP A 449 34.68 -3.65 10.43
N ILE A 450 33.59 -4.38 10.64
CA ILE A 450 32.21 -3.86 10.62
C ILE A 450 31.59 -4.08 11.99
N GLN A 451 31.49 -3.00 12.75
CA GLN A 451 30.89 -3.00 14.08
C GLN A 451 29.51 -2.33 14.05
N SER A 452 28.65 -2.68 15.00
CA SER A 452 27.34 -2.05 15.13
C SER A 452 27.02 -1.76 16.59
N SER A 453 26.45 -0.60 16.87
CA SER A 453 26.02 -0.17 18.19
C SER A 453 24.76 0.70 18.12
N PHE A 454 23.99 0.79 19.20
CA PHE A 454 22.84 1.69 19.27
C PHE A 454 23.30 3.15 19.42
N LEU A 455 22.82 4.03 18.53
CA LEU A 455 22.98 5.47 18.71
C LEU A 455 21.96 6.01 19.72
N ASP A 456 20.71 5.58 19.55
CA ASP A 456 19.57 5.87 20.40
C ASP A 456 18.56 4.70 20.39
N LYS A 457 17.31 4.96 20.76
CA LYS A 457 16.26 3.93 20.80
C LYS A 457 15.79 3.50 19.41
N ASP A 458 15.94 4.37 18.43
CA ASP A 458 15.34 4.27 17.11
C ASP A 458 16.39 4.04 16.01
N HIS A 459 17.68 4.27 16.30
CA HIS A 459 18.77 4.15 15.34
C HIS A 459 19.96 3.34 15.85
N GLN A 460 20.60 2.63 14.92
CA GLN A 460 21.89 1.97 15.09
C GLN A 460 22.94 2.59 14.16
N VAL A 461 24.17 2.65 14.66
CA VAL A 461 25.37 2.96 13.89
C VAL A 461 25.96 1.66 13.37
N VAL A 462 26.24 1.60 12.08
CA VAL A 462 27.17 0.61 11.51
C VAL A 462 28.48 1.32 11.17
N LEU A 463 29.53 0.98 11.92
CA LEU A 463 30.86 1.56 11.80
C LEU A 463 31.75 0.64 10.96
N MET A 464 32.27 1.17 9.85
CA MET A 464 33.20 0.49 8.96
C MET A 464 34.60 1.09 9.12
N SER A 465 35.57 0.25 9.49
CA SER A 465 36.94 0.70 9.74
C SER A 465 37.97 -0.08 8.91
N LEU A 466 38.89 0.70 8.31
CA LEU A 466 40.16 0.27 7.70
C LEU A 466 40.96 1.45 7.10
N PHE A 467 40.45 2.68 7.19
CA PHE A 467 40.89 3.81 6.37
C PHE A 467 41.86 4.70 7.15
N ASP A 468 43.15 4.47 6.94
CA ASP A 468 44.25 5.25 7.55
C ASP A 468 44.26 6.75 7.19
N THR A 469 43.46 7.17 6.20
CA THR A 469 43.38 8.54 5.71
C THR A 469 41.95 8.92 5.32
N LYS A 470 41.63 10.22 5.41
CA LYS A 470 40.38 10.80 4.89
C LYS A 470 40.11 10.41 3.42
N VAL A 471 41.15 10.41 2.59
CA VAL A 471 41.03 10.13 1.15
C VAL A 471 40.49 8.72 0.90
N LYS A 472 41.07 7.69 1.54
CA LYS A 472 40.60 6.31 1.38
C LYS A 472 39.18 6.10 1.91
N ALA A 473 38.82 6.76 3.00
CA ALA A 473 37.45 6.70 3.52
C ALA A 473 36.45 7.34 2.55
N MET A 474 36.84 8.45 1.88
CA MET A 474 36.02 9.10 0.87
C MET A 474 35.91 8.30 -0.43
N GLU A 475 37.00 7.65 -0.89
CA GLU A 475 36.93 6.73 -2.04
C GLU A 475 35.99 5.55 -1.77
N PHE A 476 36.06 4.98 -0.56
CA PHE A 476 35.12 3.95 -0.14
C PHE A 476 33.70 4.48 -0.06
N TYR A 477 33.49 5.68 0.50
CA TYR A 477 32.19 6.33 0.59
C TYR A 477 31.55 6.55 -0.80
N ASP A 478 32.31 7.06 -1.76
CA ASP A 478 31.82 7.30 -3.12
C ASP A 478 31.48 5.98 -3.83
N LEU A 479 32.33 4.96 -3.69
CA LEU A 479 32.05 3.64 -4.24
C LEU A 479 30.83 3.00 -3.58
N PHE A 480 30.73 3.12 -2.26
CA PHE A 480 29.61 2.62 -1.45
C PHE A 480 28.29 3.20 -1.97
N LEU A 481 28.19 4.52 -2.15
CA LEU A 481 26.96 5.16 -2.63
C LEU A 481 26.64 4.91 -4.11
N SER A 482 27.65 4.57 -4.93
CA SER A 482 27.45 4.32 -6.36
C SER A 482 26.97 2.90 -6.68
N ASP A 483 27.21 1.92 -5.79
CA ASP A 483 26.78 0.54 -6.01
C ASP A 483 25.26 0.37 -5.77
N LYS A 484 24.58 -0.18 -6.78
CA LYS A 484 23.14 -0.48 -6.77
C LYS A 484 22.85 -1.96 -6.99
N SER A 485 23.87 -2.80 -6.81
CA SER A 485 23.78 -4.22 -7.09
C SER A 485 23.87 -5.04 -5.82
N LYS A 486 24.88 -4.79 -4.99
CA LYS A 486 25.14 -5.47 -3.71
C LYS A 486 24.56 -4.70 -2.54
N LEU A 487 24.40 -3.38 -2.67
CA LEU A 487 23.87 -2.49 -1.65
C LEU A 487 22.41 -2.06 -1.88
N THR A 488 21.67 -2.81 -2.72
CA THR A 488 20.20 -2.67 -2.86
C THR A 488 19.50 -3.02 -1.54
N GLY A 489 18.49 -2.25 -1.14
CA GLY A 489 17.89 -2.20 0.19
C GLY A 489 18.68 -1.38 1.23
N ILE A 490 19.75 -0.69 0.84
CA ILE A 490 20.54 0.20 1.71
C ILE A 490 20.65 1.59 1.07
N ASN A 491 21.22 1.68 -0.14
CA ASN A 491 21.46 2.96 -0.81
C ASN A 491 20.18 3.62 -1.37
N ASP A 492 19.13 2.83 -1.58
CA ASP A 492 17.79 3.21 -2.00
C ASP A 492 16.91 3.72 -0.85
N LYS A 493 17.27 3.40 0.41
CA LYS A 493 16.53 3.82 1.61
C LYS A 493 16.89 5.21 2.13
N GLY A 494 17.90 5.87 1.55
CA GLY A 494 18.27 7.24 1.92
C GLY A 494 18.93 7.38 3.31
N TYR A 495 19.51 6.30 3.84
CA TYR A 495 20.22 6.32 5.11
C TYR A 495 21.37 7.33 5.13
N ALA A 496 21.61 7.93 6.29
CA ALA A 496 22.75 8.83 6.46
C ALA A 496 24.06 8.02 6.41
N VAL A 497 24.92 8.38 5.45
CA VAL A 497 26.26 7.83 5.30
C VAL A 497 27.26 8.98 5.31
N PHE A 498 28.36 8.84 6.04
CA PHE A 498 29.45 9.81 6.03
C PHE A 498 30.79 9.19 6.43
N ALA A 499 31.88 9.76 5.91
CA ALA A 499 33.21 9.50 6.44
C ALA A 499 33.43 10.37 7.69
N ILE A 500 34.01 9.81 8.74
CA ILE A 500 34.11 10.45 10.05
C ILE A 500 35.43 10.11 10.76
N SER A 501 36.08 11.12 11.35
CA SER A 501 37.27 10.90 12.17
C SER A 501 36.89 10.27 13.52
N PRO A 502 37.80 9.55 14.20
CA PRO A 502 37.54 8.99 15.53
C PRO A 502 37.03 10.01 16.56
N ASP A 503 37.58 11.23 16.54
CA ASP A 503 37.17 12.30 17.47
C ASP A 503 35.75 12.79 17.17
N ASN A 504 35.44 13.04 15.89
CA ASN A 504 34.09 13.41 15.48
C ASN A 504 33.09 12.29 15.74
N TYR A 505 33.49 11.03 15.60
CA TYR A 505 32.64 9.89 15.93
C TYR A 505 32.33 9.86 17.44
N SER A 506 33.32 10.15 18.30
CA SER A 506 33.07 10.28 19.74
C SER A 506 32.10 11.42 20.05
N THR A 507 32.25 12.56 19.38
CA THR A 507 31.35 13.72 19.54
C THR A 507 29.94 13.40 19.06
N LEU A 508 29.80 12.76 17.89
CA LEU A 508 28.51 12.33 17.34
C LEU A 508 27.82 11.33 18.27
N TYR A 509 28.56 10.32 18.75
CA TYR A 509 27.97 9.28 19.60
C TYR A 509 27.50 9.84 20.96
N LYS A 510 28.18 10.87 21.49
CA LYS A 510 27.78 11.55 22.74
C LYS A 510 26.61 12.51 22.55
N SER A 511 26.65 13.30 21.47
CA SER A 511 25.64 14.33 21.19
C SER A 511 24.36 13.76 20.56
N LYS A 512 24.49 12.64 19.83
CA LYS A 512 23.46 12.04 18.95
C LYS A 512 23.03 12.96 17.80
N ASP A 513 23.84 13.96 17.50
CA ASP A 513 23.54 14.99 16.52
C ASP A 513 23.93 14.55 15.09
N VAL A 514 23.14 13.63 14.54
CA VAL A 514 23.33 13.12 13.16
C VAL A 514 23.15 14.23 12.13
N GLU A 515 22.18 15.11 12.35
CA GLU A 515 21.87 16.22 11.44
C GLU A 515 23.02 17.24 11.40
N GLY A 516 23.52 17.66 12.56
CA GLY A 516 24.64 18.59 12.65
C GLY A 516 25.93 17.99 12.12
N TYR A 517 26.20 16.69 12.33
CA TYR A 517 27.34 16.05 11.69
C TYR A 517 27.16 15.94 10.17
N THR A 518 25.95 15.65 9.68
CA THR A 518 25.66 15.59 8.24
C THR A 518 25.87 16.96 7.58
N ALA A 519 25.47 18.04 8.26
CA ALA A 519 25.71 19.41 7.80
C ALA A 519 27.22 19.74 7.80
N PHE A 520 27.94 19.38 8.87
CA PHE A 520 29.39 19.54 8.94
C PHE A 520 30.12 18.74 7.85
N PHE A 521 29.76 17.46 7.66
CA PHE A 521 30.34 16.57 6.65
C PHE A 521 30.09 17.11 5.24
N THR A 522 28.85 17.53 4.95
CA THR A 522 28.53 18.14 3.66
C THR A 522 29.44 19.33 3.39
N THR A 523 29.56 20.26 4.34
CA THR A 523 30.34 21.49 4.20
C THR A 523 31.85 21.25 4.08
N ASN A 524 32.40 20.31 4.85
CA ASN A 524 33.85 20.17 5.01
C ASN A 524 34.47 18.96 4.27
N TYR A 525 33.66 18.01 3.82
CA TYR A 525 34.10 16.82 3.11
C TYR A 525 33.61 16.80 1.66
N LEU A 526 32.36 17.20 1.41
CA LEU A 526 31.78 17.17 0.06
C LEU A 526 31.90 18.50 -0.69
N GLN A 527 31.99 19.61 0.05
CA GLN A 527 31.97 20.95 -0.53
C GLN A 527 33.36 21.61 -0.63
N GLY A 528 34.37 21.10 0.09
CA GLY A 528 35.71 21.69 0.22
C GLY A 528 36.82 21.00 -0.60
N GLN A 529 36.50 20.40 -1.74
CA GLN A 529 37.48 19.94 -2.74
C GLN A 529 37.55 20.88 -3.94
#